data_AF-A0A2J5HP33-F1
#
_entry.id   AF-A0A2J5HP33-F1
#
_cell.length_a   1.000
_cell.length_b   1.000
_cell.length_c   1.000
_cell.angle_alpha   90.00
_cell.angle_beta   90.00
_cell.angle_gamma   90.00
#
_symmetry.space_group_name_H-M   'P 1'
#
loop_
_entity.id
_entity.type
_entity.pdbx_description
1 polymer ?
#
loop_
_entity_poly.entity_id
_entity_poly.type
_entity_poly.pdbx_seq_one_letter_code
_entity_poly.pdbx_strand_id
1 'polypeptide(L)'
;MASLARQSPLLRLSAARPLAIRPAGASQMVGFHASAKKQILPPLPQTVQGTVNDPAPIPEAHPSEGSYHWTFERLVAVGLVPLCIAPFAAGSLNPVMDAVLCSGLILHSHIGFQASIIDYFPTRRVPKTHTACNWLLRAFTLGTAVGLYEFETNDVGLTEAIRRVWTA
;
A
#
# COMPACT_ATOMS: atom_id res chain seq x y z
N MET A 1 27.67 -80.02 32.41
CA MET A 1 26.54 -79.58 31.56
C MET A 1 26.83 -78.17 31.10
N ALA A 2 26.60 -77.91 29.80
CA ALA A 2 26.83 -76.67 29.02
C ALA A 2 28.32 -76.29 28.82
N SER A 3 28.94 -76.40 27.62
CA SER A 3 28.60 -75.80 26.29
C SER A 3 28.70 -74.27 26.35
N LEU A 4 29.38 -73.50 25.49
CA LEU A 4 30.16 -73.73 24.26
C LEU A 4 30.95 -72.42 23.99
N ALA A 5 32.11 -72.58 23.35
CA ALA A 5 32.73 -71.71 22.34
C ALA A 5 32.77 -70.17 22.51
N ARG A 6 34.03 -69.69 22.58
CA ARG A 6 34.49 -68.33 22.24
C ARG A 6 33.78 -67.76 21.01
N GLN A 7 33.26 -66.54 21.14
CA GLN A 7 32.79 -65.72 20.03
C GLN A 7 33.98 -65.20 19.22
N SER A 8 34.10 -65.66 17.98
CA SER A 8 34.94 -65.08 16.93
C SER A 8 34.26 -63.82 16.36
N PRO A 9 35.02 -62.76 16.01
CA PRO A 9 34.43 -61.58 15.38
C PRO A 9 34.24 -61.86 13.89
N LEU A 10 33.01 -62.20 13.49
CA LEU A 10 32.63 -62.25 12.09
C LEU A 10 32.50 -60.81 11.54
N LEU A 11 33.26 -60.57 10.48
CA LEU A 11 33.18 -59.46 9.53
C LEU A 11 31.84 -58.71 9.53
N ARG A 12 31.84 -57.45 9.93
CA ARG A 12 30.82 -56.49 9.48
C ARG A 12 31.14 -56.15 8.02
N LEU A 13 30.39 -56.72 7.07
CA LEU A 13 30.36 -56.20 5.71
C LEU A 13 29.76 -54.79 5.76
N SER A 14 30.61 -53.79 5.55
CA SER A 14 30.22 -52.43 5.24
C SER A 14 29.36 -52.45 3.97
N ALA A 15 28.06 -52.22 4.10
CA ALA A 15 27.22 -51.92 2.95
C ALA A 15 27.74 -50.61 2.34
N ALA A 16 28.48 -50.73 1.22
CA ALA A 16 28.92 -49.59 0.45
C ALA A 16 27.68 -48.84 -0.03
N ARG A 17 27.41 -47.69 0.59
CA ARG A 17 26.41 -46.74 0.14
C ARG A 17 26.81 -46.33 -1.28
N PRO A 18 25.96 -46.48 -2.31
CA PRO A 18 26.35 -46.05 -3.65
C PRO A 18 26.61 -44.54 -3.59
N LEU A 19 27.83 -44.15 -3.93
CA LEU A 19 28.20 -42.75 -4.15
C LEU A 19 27.35 -42.28 -5.33
N ALA A 20 26.29 -41.53 -5.07
CA ALA A 20 25.53 -40.86 -6.11
C ALA A 20 26.47 -39.87 -6.78
N ILE A 21 27.03 -40.25 -7.92
CA ILE A 21 27.84 -39.39 -8.78
C ILE A 21 26.89 -38.32 -9.29
N ARG A 22 26.93 -37.15 -8.64
CA ARG A 22 26.26 -35.95 -9.15
C ARG A 22 26.92 -35.59 -10.47
N PRO A 23 26.17 -35.44 -11.58
CA PRO A 23 26.76 -35.06 -12.85
C PRO A 23 27.44 -33.69 -12.71
N ALA A 24 28.73 -33.65 -13.04
CA ALA A 24 29.48 -32.41 -13.17
C ALA A 24 28.85 -31.58 -14.30
N GLY A 25 28.11 -30.54 -13.95
CA GLY A 25 27.37 -29.71 -14.91
C GLY A 25 25.97 -29.29 -14.44
N ALA A 26 25.45 -29.85 -13.34
CA ALA A 26 24.28 -29.28 -12.68
C ALA A 26 24.69 -27.96 -12.01
N SER A 27 24.64 -26.86 -12.76
CA SER A 27 24.63 -25.51 -12.17
C SER A 27 23.45 -25.45 -11.21
N GLN A 28 23.74 -25.62 -9.92
CA GLN A 28 22.77 -25.30 -8.88
C GLN A 28 22.60 -23.80 -8.98
N MET A 29 21.57 -23.38 -9.69
CA MET A 29 21.11 -22.01 -9.69
C MET A 29 20.65 -21.72 -8.26
N VAL A 30 21.58 -21.28 -7.41
CA VAL A 30 21.28 -20.76 -6.09
C VAL A 30 20.61 -19.43 -6.34
N GLY A 31 19.29 -19.46 -6.50
CA GLY A 31 18.48 -18.26 -6.58
C GLY A 31 18.58 -17.53 -5.24
N PHE A 32 19.39 -16.48 -5.18
CA PHE A 32 19.46 -15.56 -4.03
C PHE A 32 18.20 -14.68 -3.96
N HIS A 33 17.02 -15.29 -3.99
CA HIS A 33 15.74 -14.64 -3.76
C HIS A 33 14.98 -15.45 -2.71
N ALA A 34 15.18 -15.10 -1.44
CA ALA A 34 14.55 -15.76 -0.29
C ALA A 34 13.04 -15.47 -0.14
N SER A 35 12.41 -14.80 -1.11
CA SER A 35 10.99 -14.48 -1.05
C SER A 35 10.21 -15.27 -2.10
N ALA A 36 9.16 -15.96 -1.66
CA ALA A 36 8.28 -16.72 -2.55
C ALA A 36 7.65 -15.80 -3.60
N LYS A 37 7.76 -16.16 -4.88
CA LYS A 37 7.16 -15.41 -5.99
C LYS A 37 5.63 -15.41 -5.88
N LYS A 38 5.05 -14.37 -5.27
CA LYS A 38 3.59 -14.13 -5.29
C LYS A 38 3.21 -13.42 -6.59
N GLN A 39 2.55 -14.11 -7.49
CA GLN A 39 2.01 -13.53 -8.74
C GLN A 39 0.67 -12.84 -8.46
N ILE A 40 0.70 -11.74 -7.72
CA ILE A 40 -0.48 -10.90 -7.52
C ILE A 40 -0.72 -10.14 -8.82
N LEU A 41 -1.90 -10.34 -9.42
CA LEU A 41 -2.30 -9.75 -10.72
C LEU A 41 -1.33 -10.07 -11.87
N PRO A 42 -1.19 -11.36 -12.30
CA PRO A 42 -0.33 -11.72 -13.43
C PRO A 42 -0.75 -10.95 -14.71
N PRO A 43 0.15 -10.72 -15.67
CA PRO A 43 -0.20 -10.00 -16.89
C PRO A 43 -1.38 -10.68 -17.59
N LEU A 44 -2.33 -9.88 -18.08
CA LEU A 44 -3.42 -10.40 -18.88
C LEU A 44 -2.90 -10.89 -20.24
N PRO A 45 -3.61 -11.79 -20.92
CA PRO A 45 -3.29 -12.15 -22.30
C PRO A 45 -3.19 -10.90 -23.17
N GLN A 46 -2.12 -10.78 -23.96
CA GLN A 46 -1.96 -9.68 -24.89
C GLN A 46 -2.91 -9.89 -26.08
N THR A 47 -3.92 -9.04 -26.19
CA THR A 47 -4.88 -9.04 -27.30
C THR A 47 -4.78 -7.72 -28.07
N VAL A 48 -4.81 -7.80 -29.39
CA VAL A 48 -4.96 -6.61 -30.25
C VAL A 48 -6.44 -6.23 -30.24
N GLN A 49 -6.74 -5.01 -29.82
CA GLN A 49 -8.08 -4.45 -29.95
C GLN A 49 -8.15 -3.70 -31.28
N GLY A 50 -8.95 -4.20 -32.22
CA GLY A 50 -8.98 -3.69 -33.61
C GLY A 50 -8.01 -4.44 -34.53
N THR A 51 -7.55 -3.77 -35.58
CA THR A 51 -6.57 -4.26 -36.55
C THR A 51 -5.18 -3.68 -36.29
N VAL A 52 -4.16 -4.25 -36.93
CA VAL A 52 -2.77 -3.76 -36.83
C VAL A 52 -2.56 -2.34 -37.35
N ASN A 53 -3.50 -1.82 -38.15
CA ASN A 53 -3.42 -0.47 -38.72
C ASN A 53 -4.32 0.54 -37.98
N ASP A 54 -5.11 0.09 -36.99
CA ASP A 54 -5.98 0.99 -36.24
C ASP A 54 -5.16 1.74 -35.17
N PRO A 55 -5.36 3.07 -35.02
CA PRO A 55 -4.70 3.82 -33.96
C PRO A 55 -5.21 3.37 -32.60
N ALA A 56 -4.36 3.46 -31.58
CA ALA A 56 -4.76 3.21 -30.20
C ALA A 56 -5.94 4.13 -29.82
N PRO A 57 -6.98 3.63 -29.13
CA PRO A 57 -8.10 4.45 -28.73
C PRO A 57 -7.63 5.54 -27.76
N ILE A 58 -7.88 6.80 -28.12
CA ILE A 58 -7.58 7.96 -27.28
C ILE A 58 -8.85 8.27 -26.49
N PRO A 59 -8.81 8.24 -25.15
CA PRO A 59 -9.95 8.64 -24.35
C PRO A 59 -10.25 10.14 -24.55
N GLU A 60 -11.52 10.51 -24.48
CA GLU A 60 -11.92 11.91 -24.55
C GLU A 60 -11.29 12.70 -23.38
N ALA A 61 -10.66 13.84 -23.70
CA ALA A 61 -10.00 14.66 -22.71
C ALA A 61 -11.04 15.49 -21.93
N HIS A 62 -11.06 15.32 -20.61
CA HIS A 62 -11.90 16.15 -19.73
C HIS A 62 -11.01 16.94 -18.75
N PRO A 63 -11.04 18.29 -18.75
CA PRO A 63 -10.15 19.10 -17.90
C PRO A 63 -10.26 18.81 -16.41
N SER A 64 -11.46 18.41 -15.93
CA SER A 64 -11.69 18.07 -14.53
C SER A 64 -10.97 16.79 -14.08
N GLU A 65 -10.54 15.93 -15.00
CA GLU A 65 -9.78 14.70 -14.70
C GLU A 65 -8.27 14.91 -14.90
N GLY A 66 -7.87 16.11 -15.37
CA GLY A 66 -6.49 16.43 -15.70
C GLY A 66 -6.04 17.76 -15.08
N SER A 67 -5.93 18.79 -15.91
CA SER A 67 -5.32 20.07 -15.53
C SER A 67 -5.99 20.78 -14.34
N TYR A 68 -7.33 20.79 -14.28
CA TYR A 68 -8.05 21.43 -13.18
C TYR A 68 -7.89 20.66 -11.88
N HIS A 69 -7.96 19.32 -11.95
CA HIS A 69 -7.70 18.46 -10.80
C HIS A 69 -6.30 18.72 -10.26
N TRP A 70 -5.27 18.59 -11.11
CA TRP A 70 -3.88 18.82 -10.73
C TRP A 70 -3.67 20.20 -10.06
N THR A 71 -4.19 21.26 -10.69
CA THR A 71 -4.06 22.63 -10.16
C THR A 71 -4.71 22.75 -8.78
N PHE A 72 -5.91 22.21 -8.62
CA PHE A 72 -6.63 22.20 -7.36
C PHE A 72 -5.86 21.46 -6.26
N GLU A 73 -5.33 20.27 -6.55
CA GLU A 73 -4.53 19.53 -5.58
C GLU A 73 -3.29 20.30 -5.12
N ARG A 74 -2.61 20.97 -6.06
CA ARG A 74 -1.42 21.77 -5.74
C ARG A 74 -1.79 22.98 -4.89
N LEU A 75 -2.91 23.65 -5.18
CA LEU A 75 -3.40 24.76 -4.36
C LEU A 75 -3.71 24.32 -2.93
N VAL A 76 -4.39 23.18 -2.75
CA VAL A 76 -4.67 22.62 -1.42
C VAL A 76 -3.37 22.28 -0.68
N ALA A 77 -2.43 21.61 -1.36
CA ALA A 77 -1.14 21.23 -0.75
C ALA A 77 -0.30 22.46 -0.35
N VAL A 78 -0.19 23.45 -1.23
CA VAL A 78 0.55 24.70 -0.95
C VAL A 78 -0.15 25.50 0.16
N GLY A 79 -1.48 25.56 0.17
CA GLY A 79 -2.25 26.23 1.21
C GLY A 79 -2.11 25.58 2.59
N LEU A 80 -1.94 24.26 2.64
CA LEU A 80 -1.72 23.54 3.90
C LEU A 80 -0.36 23.85 4.55
N VAL A 81 0.67 24.16 3.78
CA VAL A 81 2.01 24.44 4.33
C VAL A 81 1.99 25.55 5.41
N PRO A 82 1.50 26.78 5.14
CA PRO A 82 1.44 27.81 6.16
C PRO A 82 0.44 27.47 7.28
N LEU A 83 -0.67 26.78 6.97
CA LEU A 83 -1.66 26.38 7.97
C LEU A 83 -1.09 25.39 9.00
N CYS A 84 -0.23 24.47 8.59
CA CYS A 84 0.46 23.56 9.49
C CYS A 84 1.56 24.24 10.32
N ILE A 85 2.12 25.35 9.84
CA ILE A 85 3.16 26.12 10.55
C ILE A 85 2.53 27.08 11.57
N ALA A 86 1.36 27.64 11.26
CA ALA A 86 0.71 28.67 12.09
C ALA A 86 0.56 28.31 13.58
N PRO A 87 0.18 27.07 13.98
CA PRO A 87 0.08 26.70 15.40
C PRO A 87 1.41 26.80 16.16
N PHE A 88 2.54 26.58 15.48
CA PHE A 88 3.85 26.68 16.12
C PHE A 88 4.28 28.12 16.41
N ALA A 89 3.76 29.09 15.65
CA ALA A 89 4.05 30.51 15.85
C ALA A 89 3.06 31.18 16.80
N ALA A 90 1.78 30.80 16.73
CA ALA A 90 0.69 31.45 17.46
C ALA A 90 0.16 30.65 18.67
N GLY A 91 0.54 29.38 18.84
CA GLY A 91 -0.04 28.48 19.82
C GLY A 91 -1.29 27.77 19.27
N SER A 92 -2.35 27.64 20.07
CA SER A 92 -3.62 27.11 19.57
C SER A 92 -4.26 28.08 18.57
N LEU A 93 -4.80 27.53 17.48
CA LEU A 93 -5.50 28.35 16.50
C LEU A 93 -6.88 28.75 17.04
N ASN A 94 -7.44 29.84 16.48
CA ASN A 94 -8.85 30.11 16.70
C ASN A 94 -9.72 29.02 16.02
N PRO A 95 -10.95 28.77 16.48
CA PRO A 95 -11.77 27.68 15.96
C PRO A 95 -12.01 27.74 14.44
N VAL A 96 -12.10 28.94 13.87
CA VAL A 96 -12.28 29.10 12.41
C VAL A 96 -11.04 28.64 11.65
N MET A 97 -9.86 29.04 12.09
CA MET A 97 -8.59 28.65 11.47
C MET A 97 -8.29 27.17 11.68
N ASP A 98 -8.64 26.62 12.84
CA ASP A 98 -8.50 25.18 13.11
C ASP A 98 -9.46 24.36 12.22
N ALA A 99 -10.71 24.82 12.05
CA ALA A 99 -11.66 24.22 11.11
C ALA A 99 -11.18 24.29 9.65
N VAL A 100 -10.52 25.38 9.25
CA VAL A 100 -9.90 25.52 7.91
C VAL A 100 -8.74 24.52 7.74
N LEU A 101 -7.87 24.39 8.75
CA LEU A 101 -6.80 23.40 8.77
C LEU A 101 -7.37 21.98 8.66
N CYS A 102 -8.36 21.63 9.49
CA CYS A 102 -9.05 20.34 9.48
C CYS A 102 -9.66 20.04 8.11
N SER A 103 -10.37 20.99 7.52
CA SER A 103 -11.00 20.84 6.20
C SER A 103 -9.97 20.62 5.11
N GLY A 104 -8.87 21.39 5.12
CA GLY A 104 -7.76 21.22 4.20
C GLY A 104 -7.11 19.84 4.31
N LEU A 105 -6.89 19.34 5.53
CA LEU A 105 -6.33 18.02 5.80
C LEU A 105 -7.23 16.90 5.29
N ILE A 106 -8.54 16.98 5.52
CA ILE A 106 -9.52 16.01 5.01
C ILE A 106 -9.47 15.98 3.48
N LEU A 107 -9.52 17.14 2.84
CA LEU A 107 -9.54 17.25 1.39
C LEU A 107 -8.24 16.71 0.76
N HIS A 108 -7.09 17.12 1.28
CA HIS A 108 -5.78 16.63 0.82
C HIS A 108 -5.65 15.12 0.97
N SER A 109 -6.10 14.58 2.11
CA SER A 109 -6.06 13.14 2.38
C SER A 109 -7.01 12.37 1.46
N HIS A 110 -8.24 12.86 1.22
CA HIS A 110 -9.19 12.23 0.32
C HIS A 110 -8.62 12.07 -1.08
N ILE A 111 -8.05 13.16 -1.63
CA ILE A 111 -7.40 13.18 -2.94
C ILE A 111 -6.22 12.21 -2.98
N GLY A 112 -5.33 12.25 -1.99
CA GLY A 112 -4.15 11.38 -1.95
C GLY A 112 -4.49 9.89 -1.86
N PHE A 113 -5.51 9.54 -1.08
CA PHE A 113 -6.00 8.17 -1.02
C PHE A 113 -6.72 7.75 -2.31
N GLN A 114 -7.46 8.66 -2.96
CA GLN A 114 -8.09 8.37 -4.25
C GLN A 114 -7.01 8.06 -5.31
N ALA A 115 -5.93 8.85 -5.38
CA ALA A 115 -4.80 8.58 -6.26
C ALA A 115 -4.17 7.21 -5.98
N SER A 116 -3.95 6.87 -4.70
CA SER A 116 -3.45 5.55 -4.31
C SER A 116 -4.39 4.41 -4.75
N ILE A 117 -5.71 4.60 -4.65
CA ILE A 117 -6.69 3.60 -5.10
C ILE A 117 -6.63 3.40 -6.61
N ILE A 118 -6.52 4.49 -7.38
CA ILE A 118 -6.44 4.44 -8.85
C ILE A 118 -5.19 3.67 -9.30
N ASP A 119 -4.05 3.92 -8.66
CA ASP A 119 -2.77 3.30 -9.01
C ASP A 119 -2.71 1.81 -8.66
N TYR A 120 -3.16 1.44 -7.45
CA TYR A 120 -3.00 0.07 -6.95
C TYR A 120 -4.18 -0.85 -7.22
N PHE A 121 -5.38 -0.31 -7.43
CA PHE A 121 -6.59 -1.09 -7.71
C PHE A 121 -7.22 -0.70 -9.05
N PRO A 122 -6.56 -0.97 -10.19
CA PRO A 122 -7.05 -0.53 -11.48
C PRO A 122 -8.41 -1.15 -11.83
N THR A 123 -9.35 -0.31 -12.29
CA THR A 123 -10.72 -0.71 -12.65
C THR A 123 -10.77 -1.83 -13.69
N ARG A 124 -9.82 -1.85 -14.64
CA ARG A 124 -9.72 -2.90 -15.68
C ARG A 124 -9.37 -4.28 -15.13
N ARG A 125 -8.76 -4.37 -13.95
CA ARG A 125 -8.29 -5.62 -13.33
C ARG A 125 -9.16 -6.05 -12.16
N VAL A 126 -9.51 -5.11 -11.29
CA VAL A 126 -10.18 -5.37 -10.01
C VAL A 126 -11.33 -4.39 -9.75
N PRO A 127 -12.34 -4.32 -10.65
CA PRO A 127 -13.39 -3.29 -10.59
C PRO A 127 -14.19 -3.31 -9.27
N LYS A 128 -14.45 -4.50 -8.72
CA LYS A 128 -15.18 -4.64 -7.45
C LYS A 128 -14.40 -4.06 -6.28
N THR A 129 -13.10 -4.38 -6.19
CA THR A 129 -12.21 -3.86 -5.14
C THR A 129 -12.04 -2.35 -5.27
N HIS A 130 -11.82 -1.83 -6.49
CA HIS A 130 -11.75 -0.40 -6.74
C HIS A 130 -13.01 0.33 -6.24
N THR A 131 -14.20 -0.16 -6.61
CA THR A 131 -15.47 0.43 -6.18
C THR A 131 -15.65 0.35 -4.66
N ALA A 132 -15.32 -0.78 -4.04
CA ALA A 132 -15.38 -0.94 -2.59
C ALA A 132 -14.45 0.04 -1.86
N CYS A 133 -13.20 0.17 -2.31
CA CYS A 133 -12.23 1.11 -1.75
C CYS A 133 -12.68 2.57 -1.88
N ASN A 134 -13.30 2.95 -3.02
CA ASN A 134 -13.83 4.31 -3.19
C ASN A 134 -15.01 4.61 -2.25
N TRP A 135 -15.92 3.66 -2.05
CA TRP A 135 -17.00 3.83 -1.07
C TRP A 135 -16.49 3.90 0.36
N LEU A 136 -15.52 3.05 0.69
CA LEU A 136 -14.85 3.07 1.98
C LEU A 136 -14.17 4.42 2.21
N LEU A 137 -13.44 4.94 1.22
CA LEU A 137 -12.80 6.25 1.28
C LEU A 137 -13.82 7.36 1.55
N ARG A 138 -14.95 7.37 0.83
CA ARG A 138 -16.03 8.35 1.06
C ARG A 138 -16.60 8.26 2.48
N ALA A 139 -16.83 7.04 2.98
CA ALA A 139 -17.31 6.82 4.33
C ALA A 139 -16.32 7.36 5.38
N PHE A 140 -15.01 7.09 5.21
CA PHE A 140 -13.98 7.63 6.10
C PHE A 140 -13.89 9.16 6.00
N THR A 141 -13.92 9.73 4.80
CA THR A 141 -13.88 11.19 4.63
C THR A 141 -15.04 11.88 5.34
N LEU A 142 -16.27 11.37 5.19
CA LEU A 142 -17.43 11.92 5.89
C LEU A 142 -17.38 11.66 7.39
N GLY A 143 -16.97 10.46 7.81
CA GLY A 143 -16.82 10.12 9.23
C GLY A 143 -15.79 11.00 9.92
N THR A 144 -14.64 11.23 9.29
CA THR A 144 -13.62 12.15 9.80
C THR A 144 -14.11 13.60 9.80
N ALA A 145 -14.85 14.04 8.78
CA ALA A 145 -15.43 15.38 8.76
C ALA A 145 -16.41 15.62 9.93
N VAL A 146 -17.30 14.67 10.19
CA VAL A 146 -18.21 14.73 11.34
C VAL A 146 -17.44 14.67 12.66
N GLY A 147 -16.46 13.77 12.77
CA GLY A 147 -15.63 13.66 13.97
C GLY A 147 -14.86 14.94 14.30
N LEU A 148 -14.23 15.57 13.30
CA LEU A 148 -13.55 16.85 13.49
C LEU A 148 -14.53 17.99 13.77
N TYR A 149 -15.70 18.02 13.12
CA TYR A 149 -16.74 19.00 13.43
C TYR A 149 -17.19 18.92 14.90
N GLU A 150 -17.47 17.71 15.40
CA GLU A 150 -17.81 17.48 16.81
C GLU A 150 -16.66 17.89 17.73
N PHE A 151 -15.42 17.58 17.34
CA PHE A 151 -14.23 17.91 18.13
C PHE A 151 -13.96 19.42 18.23
N GLU A 152 -14.21 20.17 17.16
CA GLU A 152 -14.09 21.63 17.14
C GLU A 152 -15.26 22.33 17.86
N THR A 153 -16.46 21.76 17.80
CA THR A 153 -17.67 22.42 18.32
C THR A 153 -17.94 22.10 19.78
N ASN A 154 -17.70 20.85 20.19
CA ASN A 154 -18.08 20.35 21.51
C ASN A 154 -16.87 19.95 22.38
N ASP A 155 -15.64 20.02 21.86
CA ASP A 155 -14.40 19.75 22.59
C ASP A 155 -13.40 20.89 22.37
N VAL A 156 -12.11 20.64 22.63
CA VAL A 156 -11.05 21.65 22.68
C VAL A 156 -10.47 22.04 21.32
N GLY A 157 -10.81 21.32 20.25
CA GLY A 157 -10.24 21.51 18.91
C GLY A 157 -8.92 20.77 18.67
N LEU A 158 -8.58 20.60 17.39
CA LEU A 158 -7.47 19.76 16.92
C LEU A 158 -6.11 20.26 17.41
N THR A 159 -5.80 21.54 17.22
CA THR A 159 -4.48 22.07 17.55
C THR A 159 -4.19 22.07 19.04
N GLU A 160 -5.19 22.42 19.86
CA GLU A 160 -5.08 22.38 21.32
C GLU A 160 -5.02 20.95 21.84
N ALA A 161 -5.75 20.01 21.24
CA ALA A 161 -5.63 18.59 21.59
C ALA A 161 -4.23 18.03 21.32
N ILE A 162 -3.66 18.31 20.15
CA ILE A 162 -2.28 17.90 19.80
C ILE A 162 -1.30 18.48 20.82
N ARG A 163 -1.45 19.76 21.18
CA ARG A 163 -0.62 20.41 22.20
C ARG A 163 -0.67 19.67 23.54
N ARG A 164 -1.88 19.32 24.02
CA ARG A 164 -2.06 18.60 25.28
C ARG A 164 -1.45 17.20 25.25
N VAL A 165 -1.63 16.47 24.15
CA VAL A 165 -1.04 15.14 23.96
C VAL A 165 0.48 15.20 23.94
N TRP A 166 1.06 16.26 23.36
CA TRP A 166 2.52 16.41 23.30
C TRP A 166 3.18 16.63 24.67
N THR A 167 2.45 17.24 25.61
CA THR A 167 2.91 17.48 26.98
C THR A 167 2.49 16.40 27.98
N ALA A 168 1.82 15.34 27.52
CA ALA A 168 1.30 14.25 28.35
C ALA A 168 2.40 13.31 28.86
#